data_AF-A0A2M9HC63-F1
#
_entry.id   AF-A0A2M9HC63-F1
#
_cell.length_a   1.000
_cell.length_b   1.000
_cell.length_c   1.000
_cell.angle_alpha   90.00
_cell.angle_beta   90.00
_cell.angle_gamma   90.00
#
_symmetry.space_group_name_H-M   'P 1'
#
loop_
_entity.id
_entity.type
_entity.pdbx_description
1 polymer ?
#
loop_
_entity_poly.entity_id
_entity_poly.type
_entity_poly.pdbx_seq_one_letter_code
_entity_poly.pdbx_strand_id
1 'polypeptide(L)'
;MFQWFLHKQNIGGTLEVQAFYQGKRRCRVESSVRWQVGMDLGFAYLIDGEWRGGSWPELWERDRIDQWWVDDYEKSDGKFGFPSSMLGQIVPLDNDDFAGNLSEEELRVVNSFDYFWDEYRNAGAPAVTSVGYGFAAAALAEETNGRLVSFDGAFDDIGHNGEFADQFLSWWGDAQMKFYGVDAFRW
;
A
#
# COMPACT_ATOMS: atom_id res chain seq x y z
N MET A 1 15.91 2.86 5.21
CA MET A 1 15.11 1.84 5.91
C MET A 1 15.20 0.46 5.26
N PHE A 2 14.94 0.28 3.96
CA PHE A 2 15.04 -1.06 3.34
C PHE A 2 16.44 -1.68 3.41
N GLN A 3 17.49 -0.89 3.22
CA GLN A 3 18.86 -1.37 3.38
C GLN A 3 19.08 -1.99 4.77
N TRP A 4 18.44 -1.42 5.80
CA TRP A 4 18.47 -2.00 7.14
C TRP A 4 17.73 -3.35 7.22
N PHE A 5 16.60 -3.53 6.52
CA PHE A 5 15.92 -4.84 6.45
C PHE A 5 16.76 -5.90 5.73
N LEU A 6 17.39 -5.55 4.61
CA LEU A 6 18.30 -6.47 3.91
C LEU A 6 19.46 -6.88 4.83
N HIS A 7 20.06 -5.91 5.53
CA HIS A 7 21.10 -6.18 6.52
C HIS A 7 20.60 -7.06 7.68
N LYS A 8 19.40 -6.81 8.22
CA LYS A 8 18.77 -7.63 9.28
C LYS A 8 18.67 -9.09 8.87
N GLN A 9 18.37 -9.36 7.60
CA GLN A 9 18.24 -10.71 7.04
C GLN A 9 19.55 -11.27 6.45
N ASN A 10 20.67 -10.57 6.65
CA ASN A 10 21.99 -10.92 6.09
C ASN A 10 21.97 -11.11 4.55
N ILE A 11 21.17 -10.29 3.88
CA ILE A 11 21.11 -10.22 2.42
C ILE A 11 22.06 -9.09 1.97
N GLY A 12 23.00 -9.42 1.09
CA GLY A 12 23.97 -8.47 0.52
C GLY A 12 23.34 -7.54 -0.53
N GLY A 13 24.15 -6.63 -1.08
CA GLY A 13 23.72 -5.72 -2.15
C GLY A 13 23.12 -4.40 -1.65
N THR A 14 23.10 -3.41 -2.54
CA THR A 14 22.59 -2.06 -2.26
C THR A 14 21.28 -1.84 -3.02
N LEU A 15 20.17 -1.60 -2.31
CA LEU A 15 18.94 -1.16 -2.97
C LEU A 15 19.02 0.34 -3.27
N GLU A 16 18.78 0.69 -4.52
CA GLU A 16 18.48 2.05 -4.95
C GLU A 16 17.01 2.15 -5.39
N VAL A 17 16.32 3.19 -4.93
CA VAL A 17 14.99 3.55 -5.40
C VAL A 17 15.11 4.81 -6.24
N GLN A 18 14.63 4.77 -7.49
CA GLN A 18 14.67 5.89 -8.41
C GLN A 18 13.26 6.25 -8.87
N ALA A 19 12.81 7.46 -8.55
CA ALA A 19 11.56 7.99 -9.08
C ALA A 19 11.72 8.36 -10.56
N PHE A 20 10.69 8.10 -11.36
CA PHE A 20 10.60 8.50 -12.76
C PHE A 20 9.18 8.99 -13.11
N TYR A 21 9.06 9.89 -14.07
CA TYR A 21 7.77 10.26 -14.63
C TYR A 21 7.23 9.13 -15.52
N GLN A 22 6.00 8.68 -15.25
CA GLN A 22 5.26 7.81 -16.15
C GLN A 22 4.91 8.57 -17.44
N GLY A 23 5.16 7.94 -18.58
CA GLY A 23 4.97 8.53 -19.89
C GLY A 23 5.66 7.71 -20.97
N LYS A 24 5.64 8.18 -22.23
CA LYS A 24 6.27 7.46 -23.36
C LYS A 24 7.79 7.27 -23.20
N ARG A 25 8.42 8.01 -22.30
CA ARG A 25 9.84 7.89 -21.96
C ARG A 25 9.99 8.02 -20.44
N ARG A 26 10.54 6.99 -19.80
CA ARG A 26 10.87 7.04 -18.36
C ARG A 26 11.98 8.07 -18.17
N CYS A 27 11.65 9.19 -17.54
CA CYS A 27 12.60 10.26 -17.21
C CYS A 27 12.76 10.29 -15.70
N ARG A 28 14.00 10.23 -15.21
CA ARG A 28 14.30 10.31 -13.78
C ARG A 28 13.82 11.64 -13.21
N VAL A 29 13.17 11.59 -12.04
CA VAL A 29 12.78 12.78 -11.28
C VAL A 29 14.00 13.30 -10.51
N GLU A 30 14.21 14.62 -10.51
CA GLU A 30 15.26 15.24 -9.71
C GLU A 30 14.96 15.12 -8.22
N SER A 31 15.98 14.88 -7.40
CA SER A 31 15.82 14.64 -5.95
C SER A 31 15.29 15.84 -5.16
N SER A 32 15.33 17.03 -5.74
CA SER A 32 14.80 18.28 -5.16
C SER A 32 13.29 18.41 -5.32
N VAL A 33 12.67 17.61 -6.19
CA VAL A 33 11.24 17.71 -6.49
C VAL A 33 10.45 17.10 -5.35
N ARG A 34 9.46 17.86 -4.86
CA ARG A 34 8.45 17.36 -3.92
C ARG A 34 7.30 16.78 -4.72
N TRP A 35 6.80 15.64 -4.23
CA TRP A 35 5.68 14.96 -4.84
C TRP A 35 4.40 15.81 -4.79
N GLN A 36 3.59 15.72 -5.85
CA GLN A 36 2.29 16.37 -5.97
C GLN A 36 1.32 15.41 -6.67
N VAL A 37 0.03 15.51 -6.33
CA VAL A 37 -1.05 14.78 -6.99
C VAL A 37 -1.01 15.07 -8.50
N GLY A 38 -1.13 14.02 -9.34
CA GLY A 38 -1.14 14.14 -10.80
C GLY A 38 0.24 14.24 -11.45
N MET A 39 1.33 14.02 -10.71
CA MET A 39 2.67 13.92 -11.30
C MET A 39 2.94 12.61 -12.04
N ASP A 40 2.04 11.62 -11.93
CA ASP A 40 2.15 10.29 -12.52
C ASP A 40 3.55 9.68 -12.30
N LEU A 41 3.96 9.52 -11.05
CA LEU A 41 5.28 8.95 -10.74
C LEU A 41 5.25 7.43 -10.77
N GLY A 42 6.38 6.85 -11.17
CA GLY A 42 6.71 5.46 -10.89
C GLY A 42 8.04 5.38 -10.15
N PHE A 43 8.26 4.26 -9.46
CA PHE A 43 9.49 3.97 -8.74
C PHE A 43 10.18 2.76 -9.36
N ALA A 44 11.46 2.91 -9.66
CA ALA A 44 12.32 1.82 -10.09
C ALA A 44 13.14 1.32 -8.92
N TYR A 45 13.21 0.01 -8.76
CA TYR A 45 13.99 -0.68 -7.74
C TYR A 45 15.21 -1.30 -8.40
N LEU A 46 16.40 -0.81 -8.05
CA LEU A 46 17.67 -1.30 -8.56
C LEU A 46 18.46 -1.94 -7.43
N ILE A 47 19.17 -3.02 -7.74
CA ILE A 47 20.07 -3.69 -6.81
C ILE A 47 21.45 -3.69 -7.41
N ASP A 48 22.41 -3.11 -6.70
CA ASP A 48 23.78 -2.93 -7.19
C ASP A 48 23.81 -2.27 -8.59
N GLY A 49 22.88 -1.34 -8.83
CA GLY A 49 22.70 -0.64 -10.10
C GLY A 49 21.92 -1.39 -11.19
N GLU A 50 21.51 -2.65 -10.95
CA GLU A 50 20.69 -3.42 -11.91
C GLU A 50 19.19 -3.27 -11.63
N TRP A 51 18.41 -2.92 -12.66
CA TRP A 51 16.95 -2.83 -12.53
C TRP A 51 16.33 -4.20 -12.22
N ARG A 52 15.56 -4.27 -11.14
CA ARG A 52 14.81 -5.47 -10.73
C ARG A 52 13.31 -5.32 -10.91
N GLY A 53 12.80 -4.10 -10.98
CA GLY A 53 11.42 -3.84 -11.38
C GLY A 53 10.97 -2.45 -11.00
N GLY A 54 9.66 -2.23 -11.04
CA GLY A 54 9.08 -0.99 -10.58
C GLY A 54 7.67 -1.13 -10.08
N SER A 55 7.19 -0.03 -9.52
CA SER A 55 5.82 0.15 -9.10
C SER A 55 5.37 1.57 -9.46
N TRP A 56 4.09 1.82 -9.33
CA TRP A 56 3.50 3.12 -9.59
C TRP A 56 2.30 3.34 -8.65
N PRO A 57 2.37 4.35 -7.76
CA PRO A 57 1.22 4.72 -6.96
C PRO A 57 0.21 5.44 -7.85
N GLU A 58 -1.05 5.10 -7.63
CA GLU A 58 -2.19 5.71 -8.28
C GLU A 58 -3.18 6.16 -7.21
N LEU A 59 -3.89 7.25 -7.52
CA LEU A 59 -4.98 7.70 -6.67
C LEU A 59 -6.28 7.14 -7.25
N TRP A 60 -6.96 6.30 -6.48
CA TRP A 60 -8.19 5.65 -6.89
C TRP A 60 -9.36 6.16 -6.05
N GLU A 61 -10.54 6.23 -6.66
CA GLU A 61 -11.78 6.46 -5.90
C GLU A 61 -12.08 5.23 -5.05
N ARG A 62 -12.56 5.46 -3.82
CA ARG A 62 -13.01 4.39 -2.94
C ARG A 62 -14.21 3.67 -3.52
N ASP A 63 -14.26 2.36 -3.28
CA ASP A 63 -15.36 1.53 -3.72
C ASP A 63 -16.69 2.04 -3.19
N ARG A 64 -17.71 1.90 -4.03
CA ARG A 64 -19.10 2.20 -3.67
C ARG A 64 -19.83 0.90 -3.40
N ILE A 65 -20.73 0.97 -2.44
CA ILE A 65 -21.64 -0.12 -2.09
C ILE A 65 -22.51 -0.40 -3.32
N ASP A 66 -22.37 -1.59 -3.85
CA ASP A 66 -23.11 -2.08 -5.00
C ASP A 66 -24.10 -3.18 -4.58
N GLN A 67 -24.73 -3.82 -5.57
CA GLN A 67 -25.74 -4.84 -5.30
C GLN A 67 -25.17 -6.09 -4.61
N TRP A 68 -23.90 -6.44 -4.82
CA TRP A 68 -23.31 -7.63 -4.20
C TRP A 68 -23.22 -7.47 -2.68
N TRP A 69 -22.81 -6.29 -2.22
CA TRP A 69 -22.79 -5.98 -0.79
C TRP A 69 -24.17 -6.02 -0.14
N VAL A 70 -25.20 -5.59 -0.85
CA VAL A 70 -26.60 -5.64 -0.37
C VAL A 70 -27.11 -7.07 -0.32
N ASP A 71 -26.84 -7.85 -1.37
CA ASP A 71 -27.24 -9.25 -1.44
C ASP A 71 -26.60 -10.07 -0.30
N ASP A 72 -25.33 -9.79 0.04
CA ASP A 72 -24.64 -10.46 1.14
C ASP A 72 -25.22 -10.04 2.51
N TYR A 73 -25.66 -8.80 2.67
CA TYR A 73 -26.38 -8.33 3.85
C TYR A 73 -27.70 -9.05 4.05
N GLU A 74 -28.48 -9.20 2.99
CA GLU A 74 -29.75 -9.92 3.05
C GLU A 74 -29.56 -11.42 3.32
N LYS A 75 -28.61 -12.07 2.63
CA LYS A 75 -28.32 -13.51 2.81
C LYS A 75 -27.77 -13.82 4.19
N SER A 76 -27.03 -12.88 4.79
CA SER A 76 -26.36 -13.08 6.08
C SER A 76 -27.18 -12.65 7.29
N ASP A 77 -28.41 -12.16 7.08
CA ASP A 77 -29.27 -11.55 8.13
C ASP A 77 -28.55 -10.39 8.83
N GLY A 78 -27.92 -9.53 8.02
CA GLY A 78 -27.26 -8.30 8.46
C GLY A 78 -25.87 -8.47 9.06
N LYS A 79 -25.19 -9.60 8.83
CA LYS A 79 -23.85 -9.89 9.40
C LYS A 79 -22.69 -9.46 8.50
N PHE A 80 -22.89 -9.47 7.18
CA PHE A 80 -21.87 -9.15 6.19
C PHE A 80 -22.45 -8.17 5.16
N GLY A 81 -21.64 -7.24 4.67
CA GLY A 81 -22.08 -6.25 3.69
C GLY A 81 -22.94 -5.11 4.27
N PHE A 82 -23.77 -4.49 3.44
CA PHE A 82 -24.45 -3.24 3.78
C PHE A 82 -25.95 -3.26 3.45
N PRO A 83 -26.81 -2.61 4.25
CA PRO A 83 -28.24 -2.52 3.94
C PRO A 83 -28.47 -1.76 2.63
N SER A 84 -29.59 -2.05 1.96
CA SER A 84 -29.96 -1.43 0.67
C SER A 84 -30.07 0.10 0.72
N SER A 85 -30.29 0.69 1.90
CA SER A 85 -30.28 2.15 2.13
C SER A 85 -28.91 2.80 1.89
N MET A 86 -27.83 2.02 1.87
CA MET A 86 -26.47 2.49 1.63
C MET A 86 -25.99 2.28 0.19
N LEU A 87 -26.84 1.73 -0.70
CA LEU A 87 -26.49 1.51 -2.10
C LEU A 87 -26.02 2.80 -2.79
N GLY A 88 -24.87 2.74 -3.45
CA GLY A 88 -24.21 3.86 -4.14
C GLY A 88 -23.38 4.79 -3.23
N GLN A 89 -23.47 4.63 -1.91
CA GLN A 89 -22.59 5.33 -0.98
C GLN A 89 -21.18 4.72 -1.00
N ILE A 90 -20.18 5.50 -0.63
CA ILE A 90 -18.80 5.00 -0.47
C ILE A 90 -18.80 4.01 0.69
N VAL A 91 -18.10 2.88 0.51
CA VAL A 91 -17.90 1.87 1.57
C VAL A 91 -17.19 2.56 2.74
N PRO A 92 -17.83 2.73 3.91
CA PRO A 92 -17.23 3.42 5.04
C PRO A 92 -16.09 2.59 5.64
N LEU A 93 -15.07 3.26 6.17
CA LEU A 93 -14.07 2.66 7.05
C LEU A 93 -14.56 2.76 8.49
N ASP A 94 -14.38 1.70 9.27
CA ASP A 94 -14.74 1.66 10.69
C ASP A 94 -13.55 1.23 11.55
N ASN A 95 -13.75 1.08 12.87
CA ASN A 95 -12.66 0.73 13.78
C ASN A 95 -12.08 -0.67 13.55
N ASP A 96 -12.82 -1.59 12.94
CA ASP A 96 -12.33 -2.93 12.61
C ASP A 96 -11.36 -2.90 11.40
N ASP A 97 -11.19 -1.74 10.74
CA ASP A 97 -10.13 -1.51 9.75
C ASP A 97 -8.81 -0.99 10.37
N PHE A 98 -8.82 -0.56 11.64
CA PHE A 98 -7.67 0.05 12.32
C PHE A 98 -7.20 -0.75 13.55
N ALA A 99 -5.87 -0.79 13.77
CA ALA A 99 -5.28 -1.49 14.91
C ALA A 99 -5.64 -0.85 16.26
N GLY A 100 -5.96 0.44 16.27
CA GLY A 100 -6.44 1.17 17.44
C GLY A 100 -7.76 1.88 17.17
N ASN A 101 -8.59 1.96 18.21
CA ASN A 101 -9.87 2.65 18.13
C ASN A 101 -9.67 4.15 17.88
N LEU A 102 -10.09 4.58 16.70
CA LEU A 102 -10.28 5.98 16.35
C LEU A 102 -11.50 6.53 17.10
N SER A 103 -11.42 7.81 17.47
CA SER A 103 -12.58 8.58 17.87
C SER A 103 -13.54 8.80 16.70
N GLU A 104 -14.81 9.10 16.99
CA GLU A 104 -15.82 9.41 15.96
C GLU A 104 -15.39 10.56 15.03
N GLU A 105 -14.68 11.56 15.56
CA GLU A 105 -14.21 12.68 14.76
C GLU A 105 -13.09 12.26 13.81
N GLU A 106 -12.17 11.41 14.25
CA GLU A 106 -11.11 10.91 13.37
C GLU A 106 -11.68 9.98 12.29
N LEU A 107 -12.64 9.11 12.63
CA LEU A 107 -13.36 8.30 11.63
C LEU A 107 -14.11 9.17 10.62
N ARG A 108 -14.71 10.28 11.06
CA ARG A 108 -15.38 11.23 10.16
C ARG A 108 -14.40 11.90 9.22
N VAL A 109 -13.23 12.31 9.71
CA VAL A 109 -12.17 12.91 8.87
C VAL A 109 -11.69 11.90 7.83
N VAL A 110 -11.36 10.68 8.24
CA VAL A 110 -10.93 9.62 7.30
C VAL A 110 -12.01 9.34 6.25
N ASN A 111 -13.28 9.23 6.68
CA ASN A 111 -14.38 8.97 5.76
C ASN A 111 -14.82 10.18 4.93
N SER A 112 -14.27 11.38 5.17
CA SER A 112 -14.52 12.54 4.32
C SER A 112 -13.79 12.50 2.98
N PHE A 113 -12.79 11.62 2.86
CA PHE A 113 -12.06 11.38 1.63
C PHE A 113 -12.73 10.26 0.83
N ASP A 114 -12.93 10.52 -0.46
CA ASP A 114 -13.50 9.59 -1.43
C ASP A 114 -12.44 8.88 -2.27
N TYR A 115 -11.17 9.01 -1.89
CA TYR A 115 -10.04 8.42 -2.59
C TYR A 115 -9.07 7.71 -1.63
N PHE A 116 -8.29 6.79 -2.18
CA PHE A 116 -7.19 6.12 -1.50
C PHE A 116 -6.00 5.93 -2.46
N TRP A 117 -4.83 5.69 -1.89
CA TRP A 117 -3.64 5.32 -2.67
C TRP A 117 -3.69 3.83 -2.96
N ASP A 118 -3.76 3.48 -4.23
CA ASP A 118 -3.45 2.14 -4.71
C ASP A 118 -2.01 2.14 -5.23
N GLU A 119 -1.31 1.03 -5.11
CA GLU A 119 0.07 0.94 -5.57
C GLU A 119 0.29 -0.42 -6.18
N TYR A 120 0.62 -0.41 -7.47
CA TYR A 120 0.67 -1.62 -8.26
C TYR A 120 2.08 -1.83 -8.81
N ARG A 121 2.47 -3.09 -8.87
CA ARG A 121 3.80 -3.55 -9.27
C ARG A 121 3.76 -4.40 -10.54
N ASN A 122 4.89 -4.52 -11.21
CA ASN A 122 5.05 -5.45 -12.32
C ASN A 122 4.65 -6.90 -11.93
N ALA A 123 3.68 -7.47 -12.64
CA ALA A 123 3.32 -8.87 -12.48
C ALA A 123 4.52 -9.79 -12.80
N GLY A 124 4.73 -10.81 -11.97
CA GLY A 124 5.85 -11.76 -12.14
C GLY A 124 7.25 -11.16 -11.88
N ALA A 125 7.33 -9.94 -11.36
CA ALA A 125 8.62 -9.34 -11.03
C ALA A 125 9.24 -9.97 -9.77
N PRO A 126 10.58 -9.89 -9.61
CA PRO A 126 11.30 -10.39 -8.44
C PRO A 126 10.73 -9.85 -7.12
N ALA A 127 10.87 -10.63 -6.05
CA ALA A 127 10.29 -10.33 -4.73
C ALA A 127 10.67 -8.95 -4.18
N VAL A 128 11.85 -8.41 -4.54
CA VAL A 128 12.27 -7.05 -4.13
C VAL A 128 11.28 -5.95 -4.57
N THR A 129 10.62 -6.12 -5.71
CA THR A 129 9.62 -5.17 -6.20
C THR A 129 8.37 -5.14 -5.31
N SER A 130 8.08 -6.27 -4.66
CA SER A 130 7.02 -6.40 -3.68
C SER A 130 7.35 -5.72 -2.35
N VAL A 131 8.62 -5.40 -2.06
CA VAL A 131 8.92 -4.61 -0.87
C VAL A 131 8.97 -3.12 -1.20
N GLY A 132 9.34 -2.81 -2.43
CA GLY A 132 9.36 -1.48 -2.98
C GLY A 132 8.08 -0.66 -2.74
N TYR A 133 6.91 -1.26 -2.94
CA TYR A 133 5.63 -0.58 -2.77
C TYR A 133 5.34 -0.18 -1.33
N GLY A 134 5.72 -1.04 -0.38
CA GLY A 134 5.59 -0.72 1.03
C GLY A 134 6.37 0.55 1.42
N PHE A 135 7.51 0.83 0.77
CA PHE A 135 8.26 2.08 1.00
C PHE A 135 7.54 3.31 0.46
N ALA A 136 6.94 3.21 -0.72
CA ALA A 136 6.18 4.32 -1.28
C ALA A 136 4.99 4.65 -0.38
N ALA A 137 4.22 3.64 0.03
CA ALA A 137 3.09 3.79 0.95
C ALA A 137 3.51 4.41 2.30
N ALA A 138 4.59 3.91 2.90
CA ALA A 138 5.08 4.42 4.16
C ALA A 138 5.64 5.85 4.07
N ALA A 139 6.36 6.18 2.99
CA ALA A 139 6.84 7.54 2.77
C ALA A 139 5.67 8.52 2.56
N LEU A 140 4.61 8.11 1.84
CA LEU A 140 3.40 8.91 1.70
C LEU A 140 2.71 9.13 3.05
N ALA A 141 2.62 8.11 3.90
CA ALA A 141 2.07 8.23 5.25
C ALA A 141 2.89 9.16 6.14
N GLU A 142 4.22 9.06 6.09
CA GLU A 142 5.13 9.92 6.86
C GLU A 142 4.99 11.40 6.43
N GLU A 143 5.02 11.68 5.13
CA GLU A 143 4.91 13.04 4.60
C GLU A 143 3.53 13.68 4.85
N THR A 144 2.48 12.87 4.95
CA THR A 144 1.12 13.36 5.26
C THR A 144 0.82 13.37 6.76
N ASN A 145 1.75 12.91 7.61
CA ASN A 145 1.50 12.58 9.02
C ASN A 145 0.20 11.77 9.18
N GLY A 146 -0.05 10.89 8.21
CA GLY A 146 -1.29 10.17 8.01
C GLY A 146 -1.25 8.77 8.63
N ARG A 147 -2.43 8.21 8.85
CA ARG A 147 -2.61 6.80 9.19
C ARG A 147 -2.75 5.97 7.92
N LEU A 148 -2.18 4.76 7.94
CA LEU A 148 -2.33 3.78 6.88
C LEU A 148 -3.46 2.80 7.21
N VAL A 149 -4.35 2.62 6.25
CA VAL A 149 -5.17 1.41 6.13
C VAL A 149 -4.68 0.69 4.89
N SER A 150 -4.21 -0.53 5.06
CA SER A 150 -3.67 -1.32 3.96
C SER A 150 -4.43 -2.64 3.88
N PHE A 151 -4.88 -2.95 2.67
CA PHE A 151 -5.47 -4.22 2.31
C PHE A 151 -4.54 -4.85 1.26
N ASP A 152 -4.06 -6.05 1.52
CA ASP A 152 -3.23 -6.78 0.55
C ASP A 152 -3.83 -8.17 0.31
N GLY A 153 -4.37 -8.38 -0.89
CA GLY A 153 -5.03 -9.64 -1.27
C GLY A 153 -4.10 -10.84 -1.44
N ALA A 154 -2.78 -10.67 -1.28
CA ALA A 154 -1.81 -11.76 -1.37
C ALA A 154 -1.46 -12.39 0.00
N PHE A 155 -1.83 -11.75 1.12
CA PHE A 155 -1.58 -12.27 2.47
C PHE A 155 -2.89 -12.68 3.14
N ASP A 156 -2.93 -13.88 3.70
CA ASP A 156 -4.09 -14.44 4.43
C ASP A 156 -4.32 -13.78 5.81
N ASP A 157 -3.77 -12.60 6.04
CA ASP A 157 -3.70 -12.00 7.35
C ASP A 157 -5.03 -11.27 7.64
N ILE A 158 -5.91 -11.95 8.37
CA ILE A 158 -7.01 -11.32 9.11
C ILE A 158 -6.34 -10.44 10.19
N GLY A 159 -6.08 -9.17 9.88
CA GLY A 159 -5.47 -8.23 10.83
C GLY A 159 -4.98 -6.93 10.18
N HIS A 160 -4.53 -6.00 11.02
CA HIS A 160 -4.06 -4.69 10.60
C HIS A 160 -2.55 -4.70 10.31
N ASN A 161 -2.18 -4.08 9.20
CA ASN A 161 -0.84 -4.13 8.64
C ASN A 161 0.12 -3.08 9.24
N GLY A 162 -0.24 -2.47 10.37
CA GLY A 162 0.43 -1.32 10.98
C GLY A 162 -0.15 0.02 10.51
N GLU A 163 -0.38 0.94 11.44
CA GLU A 163 -1.10 2.20 11.17
C GLU A 163 -0.18 3.37 10.84
N PHE A 164 1.08 3.28 11.26
CA PHE A 164 2.10 4.31 11.05
C PHE A 164 3.20 3.78 10.12
N ALA A 165 3.90 4.68 9.45
CA ALA A 165 4.90 4.35 8.44
C ALA A 165 5.95 3.33 8.93
N ASP A 166 6.45 3.47 10.16
CA ASP A 166 7.45 2.58 10.75
C ASP A 166 6.88 1.20 11.12
N GLN A 167 5.69 1.17 11.72
CA GLN A 167 4.97 -0.05 12.05
C GLN A 167 4.64 -0.85 10.79
N PHE A 168 4.07 -0.17 9.80
CA PHE A 168 3.72 -0.75 8.52
C PHE A 168 4.96 -1.32 7.84
N LEU A 169 6.06 -0.57 7.77
CA LEU A 169 7.28 -1.07 7.15
C LEU A 169 7.90 -2.27 7.88
N SER A 170 7.80 -2.32 9.21
CA SER A 170 8.25 -3.47 9.99
C SER A 170 7.42 -4.70 9.74
N TRP A 171 6.09 -4.59 9.85
CA TRP A 171 5.18 -5.69 9.55
C TRP A 171 5.39 -6.16 8.10
N TRP A 172 5.48 -5.21 7.19
CA TRP A 172 5.58 -5.46 5.77
C TRP A 172 6.83 -6.22 5.36
N GLY A 173 7.99 -5.74 5.80
CA GLY A 173 9.25 -6.40 5.49
C GLY A 173 9.28 -7.84 6.00
N ASP A 174 8.75 -8.07 7.21
CA ASP A 174 8.69 -9.40 7.80
C ASP A 174 7.64 -10.31 7.07
N ALA A 175 6.48 -9.77 6.67
CA ALA A 175 5.45 -10.49 5.91
C ALA A 175 5.94 -10.92 4.52
N GLN A 176 6.57 -10.02 3.78
CA GLN A 176 7.15 -10.28 2.46
C GLN A 176 8.24 -11.37 2.53
N MET A 177 9.11 -11.31 3.56
CA MET A 177 10.14 -12.32 3.78
C MET A 177 9.56 -13.69 4.13
N LYS A 178 8.49 -13.73 4.92
CA LYS A 178 7.79 -14.98 5.25
C LYS A 178 7.13 -15.61 4.02
N PHE A 179 6.52 -14.80 3.16
CA PHE A 179 5.79 -15.29 1.99
C PHE A 179 6.71 -15.74 0.85
N TYR A 180 7.67 -14.91 0.44
CA TYR A 180 8.58 -15.24 -0.65
C TYR A 180 9.76 -16.13 -0.21
N GLY A 181 10.08 -16.13 1.08
CA GLY A 181 11.30 -16.74 1.61
C GLY A 181 12.52 -15.85 1.42
N VAL A 182 13.44 -15.87 2.38
CA VAL A 182 14.68 -15.06 2.37
C VAL A 182 15.50 -15.27 1.10
N ASP A 183 15.54 -16.50 0.57
CA ASP A 183 16.31 -16.84 -0.62
C ASP A 183 15.78 -16.17 -1.90
N ALA A 184 14.49 -15.83 -1.98
CA ALA A 184 13.94 -15.09 -3.12
C ALA A 184 14.44 -13.63 -3.18
N PHE A 185 15.03 -13.15 -2.09
CA PHE A 185 15.71 -11.87 -1.99
C PHE A 185 17.24 -12.02 -2.03
N ARG A 186 17.77 -13.22 -2.20
CA ARG A 186 19.18 -13.42 -2.51
C ARG A 186 19.31 -13.39 -4.03
N TRP A 187 19.93 -12.33 -4.52
CA TRP A 187 20.18 -12.07 -5.94
C TRP A 187 21.40 -12.83 -6.44
#